data_AF-A0A7X6A752-F1
#
_entry.id   AF-A0A7X6A752-F1
#
_cell.length_a   1.000
_cell.length_b   1.000
_cell.length_c   1.000
_cell.angle_alpha   90.00
_cell.angle_beta   90.00
_cell.angle_gamma   90.00
#
_symmetry.space_group_name_H-M   'P 1'
#
loop_
_entity.id
_entity.type
_entity.pdbx_description
1 polymer ?
#
loop_
_entity_poly.entity_id
_entity_poly.type
_entity_poly.pdbx_seq_one_letter_code
_entity_poly.pdbx_strand_id
1 'polypeptide(L)' 'MVGNDRELGLRPPLALQQLEEGDLLHIDFDTLTLRVTDVATADRGYVASRAVTGGFVGRNKAVVIDPVVPRRLELPA' A
#
# COMPACT_ATOMS: atom_id res chain seq x y z
N MET A 1 -6.32 -1.12 14.47
CA MET A 1 -5.93 -1.55 13.11
C MET A 1 -7.20 -1.61 12.29
N VAL A 2 -7.26 -0.85 11.20
CA VAL A 2 -8.47 -0.68 10.39
C VAL A 2 -8.39 -1.58 9.16
N GLY A 3 -9.52 -2.16 8.79
CA GLY A 3 -9.72 -2.96 7.59
C GLY A 3 -11.20 -2.91 7.24
N ASN A 4 -11.56 -2.08 6.27
CA ASN A 4 -12.91 -1.94 5.73
C ASN A 4 -12.81 -1.62 4.22
N ASP A 5 -13.90 -1.21 3.60
CA ASP A 5 -13.98 -0.87 2.18
C ASP A 5 -13.26 0.45 1.79
N ARG A 6 -12.81 1.24 2.78
CA ARG A 6 -12.14 2.53 2.58
C ARG A 6 -10.70 2.58 3.09
N GLU A 7 -10.38 1.75 4.07
CA GLU A 7 -9.12 1.82 4.81
C GLU A 7 -8.57 0.41 5.07
N LEU A 8 -7.27 0.24 4.87
CA LEU A 8 -6.54 -0.98 5.22
C LEU A 8 -5.22 -0.63 5.90
N GLY A 9 -4.80 -1.46 6.86
CA GLY A 9 -3.52 -1.31 7.52
C GLY A 9 -2.39 -1.97 6.74
N LEU A 10 -1.31 -1.22 6.48
CA LEU A 10 -0.06 -1.74 5.92
C LEU A 10 0.93 -2.11 7.04
N ARG A 11 1.65 -3.22 6.87
CA ARG A 11 2.75 -3.61 7.77
C ARG A 11 3.99 -4.00 6.96
N PRO A 12 5.20 -3.61 7.41
CA PRO A 12 5.47 -2.73 8.56
C PRO A 12 5.06 -1.26 8.28
N PRO A 13 4.73 -0.45 9.30
CA PRO A 13 4.32 0.95 9.09
C PRO A 13 5.36 1.80 8.36
N LEU A 14 6.64 1.48 8.51
CA LEU A 14 7.76 2.15 7.83
C LEU A 14 7.66 2.07 6.30
N ALA A 15 6.96 1.07 5.75
CA ALA A 15 6.74 0.97 4.31
C ALA A 15 5.93 2.16 3.76
N LEU A 16 5.02 2.75 4.55
CA LEU A 16 4.21 3.89 4.12
C LEU A 16 5.05 5.13 3.80
N GLN A 17 6.14 5.36 4.55
CA GLN A 17 7.03 6.52 4.38
C GLN A 17 7.91 6.41 3.12
N GLN A 18 7.96 5.24 2.51
CA GLN A 18 8.78 4.96 1.32
C GLN A 18 7.93 4.86 0.05
N LEU A 19 6.63 5.12 0.13
CA LEU A 19 5.73 5.16 -1.01
C LEU A 19 5.87 6.48 -1.75
N GLU A 20 5.77 6.39 -3.07
CA GLU A 20 5.74 7.52 -4.00
C GLU A 20 4.42 7.51 -4.77
N GLU A 21 3.96 8.69 -5.19
CA GLU A 21 2.78 8.78 -6.06
C GLU A 21 3.01 7.99 -7.36
N GLY A 22 2.04 7.15 -7.72
CA GLY A 22 2.13 6.27 -8.88
C GLY A 22 2.53 4.83 -8.57
N ASP A 23 3.11 4.54 -7.40
CA ASP A 23 3.39 3.17 -6.97
C ASP A 23 2.15 2.28 -7.00
N LEU A 24 2.35 1.00 -7.30
CA LEU A 24 1.31 -0.01 -7.20
C LEU A 24 1.51 -0.89 -5.97
N LEU A 25 0.41 -1.17 -5.26
CA LEU A 25 0.35 -2.11 -4.17
C LEU A 25 -0.49 -3.29 -4.61
N HIS A 26 0.15 -4.44 -4.75
CA HIS A 26 -0.47 -5.71 -5.10
C HIS A 26 -0.76 -6.50 -3.82
N ILE A 27 -2.03 -6.71 -3.51
CA ILE A 27 -2.45 -7.34 -2.26
C ILE A 27 -3.11 -8.68 -2.57
N ASP A 28 -2.66 -9.73 -1.86
CA ASP A 28 -3.18 -11.11 -1.99
C ASP A 28 -3.15 -11.63 -3.44
N PHE A 29 -1.96 -11.64 -4.05
CA PHE A 29 -1.73 -12.10 -5.44
C PHE A 29 -2.65 -11.41 -6.45
N ASP A 30 -2.63 -10.07 -6.47
CA ASP A 30 -3.39 -9.19 -7.37
C ASP A 30 -4.92 -9.15 -7.18
N THR A 31 -5.43 -9.76 -6.10
CA THR A 31 -6.86 -9.67 -5.75
C THR A 31 -7.31 -8.20 -5.58
N LEU A 32 -6.47 -7.37 -4.97
CA LEU A 32 -6.65 -5.93 -4.86
C LEU A 32 -5.36 -5.25 -5.32
N THR A 33 -5.46 -4.42 -6.35
CA THR A 33 -4.36 -3.56 -6.79
C THR A 33 -4.73 -2.11 -6.50
N LEU A 34 -3.88 -1.42 -5.74
CA LEU A 34 -4.04 0.01 -5.44
C LEU A 34 -2.94 0.80 -6.10
N ARG A 35 -3.26 1.97 -6.64
CA ARG A 35 -2.29 2.97 -7.06
C ARG A 35 -2.22 4.08 -6.03
N VAL A 36 -1.03 4.42 -5.54
CA VAL A 36 -0.83 5.58 -4.67
C VAL A 36 -1.13 6.86 -5.44
N THR A 37 -1.96 7.73 -4.89
CA THR A 37 -2.40 8.97 -5.54
C THR A 37 -1.99 10.24 -4.81
N ASP A 38 -1.69 10.16 -3.52
CA ASP A 38 -1.23 11.29 -2.70
C ASP A 38 -0.46 10.77 -1.50
N VAL A 39 0.76 11.29 -1.31
CA VAL A 39 1.66 10.95 -0.19
C VAL A 39 1.86 12.10 0.80
N ALA A 40 1.21 13.25 0.61
CA ALA A 40 1.33 14.43 1.49
C ALA A 40 0.88 14.16 2.94
N THR A 41 0.15 13.07 3.17
CA THR A 41 -0.31 12.63 4.48
C THR A 41 0.53 11.51 5.09
N ALA A 42 1.62 11.08 4.46
CA ALA A 42 2.45 9.97 4.94
C ALA A 42 2.95 10.18 6.38
N ASP A 43 3.33 11.42 6.73
CA ASP A 43 3.76 11.81 8.08
C ASP A 43 2.64 11.72 9.13
N ARG A 44 1.37 11.70 8.68
CA ARG A 44 0.18 11.47 9.52
C ARG A 44 -0.17 9.99 9.64
N GLY A 45 0.60 9.10 9.02
CA GLY A 45 0.46 7.65 9.11
C GLY A 45 -0.46 7.02 8.07
N TYR A 46 -0.80 7.73 6.98
CA TYR A 46 -1.60 7.17 5.88
C TYR A 46 -1.28 7.83 4.54
N VAL A 47 -1.53 7.13 3.44
CA VAL A 47 -1.47 7.68 2.08
C VAL A 47 -2.82 7.47 1.40
N ALA A 48 -3.16 8.32 0.44
CA ALA A 48 -4.33 8.09 -0.39
C ALA A 48 -3.97 7.18 -1.56
N SER A 49 -4.90 6.29 -1.92
CA SER A 49 -4.76 5.42 -3.07
C SER A 49 -6.08 5.22 -3.78
N ARG A 50 -6.01 4.73 -5.01
CA ARG A 50 -7.16 4.37 -5.83
C ARG A 50 -7.08 2.91 -6.22
N ALA A 51 -8.17 2.16 -6.06
CA ALA A 51 -8.26 0.81 -6.58
C ALA A 51 -8.21 0.80 -8.12
N VAL A 52 -7.27 0.02 -8.65
CA VAL A 52 -7.15 -0.31 -10.08
C VAL A 52 -7.96 -1.56 -10.38
N THR A 53 -7.82 -2.58 -9.53
CA THR A 53 -8.65 -3.79 -9.49
C THR A 53 -9.16 -3.99 -8.07
N GLY A 54 -10.32 -4.63 -7.89
CA GLY A 54 -10.91 -4.84 -6.58
C GLY A 54 -11.43 -6.26 -6.40
N GLY A 55 -11.30 -6.78 -5.18
CA GLY A 55 -11.70 -8.13 -4.80
C GLY A 55 -11.79 -8.28 -3.28
N PHE A 56 -12.16 -9.47 -2.82
CA PHE A 56 -12.25 -9.74 -1.39
C PHE A 56 -10.85 -9.97 -0.81
N VAL A 57 -10.41 -9.09 0.09
CA VAL A 57 -9.13 -9.21 0.78
C VAL A 57 -9.36 -9.69 2.22
N GLY A 58 -8.72 -10.80 2.56
CA GLY A 58 -8.72 -11.33 3.92
C GLY A 58 -7.77 -10.58 4.87
N ARG A 59 -7.56 -11.13 6.06
CA ARG A 59 -6.64 -10.56 7.05
C ARG A 59 -5.20 -11.01 6.82
N ASN A 60 -4.24 -10.13 7.09
CA ASN A 60 -2.80 -10.42 7.12
C ASN A 60 -2.29 -11.03 5.80
N LYS A 61 -2.75 -10.46 4.68
CA LYS A 61 -2.33 -10.85 3.35
C LYS A 61 -1.02 -10.19 2.97
N ALA A 62 -0.27 -10.86 2.10
CA ALA A 62 0.96 -10.33 1.54
C ALA A 62 0.64 -9.09 0.69
N VAL A 63 1.59 -8.17 0.68
CA VAL A 63 1.60 -6.98 -0.15
C VAL A 63 2.93 -6.91 -0.88
N VAL A 64 2.88 -6.67 -2.18
CA VAL A 64 4.05 -6.31 -2.98
C VAL A 64 3.89 -4.85 -3.35
N ILE A 65 4.92 -4.07 -3.06
CA ILE A 65 5.04 -2.70 -3.56
C ILE A 65 5.82 -2.80 -4.87
N ASP A 66 5.20 -2.37 -5.95
CA ASP A 66 5.79 -2.22 -7.28
C ASP A 66 6.09 -0.73 -7.52
N PRO A 67 7.36 -0.32 -7.38
CA PRO A 67 7.79 1.07 -7.49
C PRO A 67 7.53 1.67 -8.88
N VAL A 68 6.94 2.88 -8.93
CA VAL A 68 6.84 3.64 -10.19
C VAL A 68 8.22 4.02 -10.76
N VAL A 69 9.17 4.29 -9.86
CA VAL A 69 10.60 4.45 -10.17
C VAL A 69 11.36 3.35 -9.41
N PRO A 70 12.20 2.54 -10.08
CA PRO A 70 12.92 1.46 -9.42
C PRO A 70 13.71 1.93 -8.19
N ARG A 71 13.41 1.35 -7.03
CA ARG A 71 14.11 1.63 -5.77
C ARG A 71 14.06 0.44 -4.83
N ARG A 72 14.99 0.42 -3.87
CA ARG A 72 15.01 -0.56 -2.79
C ARG A 72 14.17 -0.05 -1.63
N LEU A 73 13.33 -0.92 -1.07
CA LEU A 73 12.62 -0.67 0.17
C LEU A 73 13.46 -1.17 1.34
N GLU A 74 13.64 -0.31 2.33
CA GLU A 74 14.31 -0.60 3.59
C GLU A 74 13.26 -1.09 4.59
N LEU A 75 13.34 -2.37 4.95
CA LEU A 75 12.44 -3.00 5.90
C LEU A 75 13.19 -3.30 7.20
N PRO A 76 12.52 -3.19 8.37
CA PRO A 76 13.10 -3.65 9.62
C PRO A 76 13.44 -5.14 9.56
N ALA A 77 14.51 -5.52 10.26
CA ALA A 77 14.95 -6.90 10.42
C ALA A 77 13.95 -7.75 11.23
#